data_AF-A0A1M7NGC7-F1
#
_entry.id   AF-A0A1M7NGC7-F1
#
_cell.length_a   1.000
_cell.length_b   1.000
_cell.length_c   1.000
_cell.angle_alpha   90.00
_cell.angle_beta   90.00
_cell.angle_gamma   90.00
#
_symmetry.space_group_name_H-M   'P 1'
#
loop_
_entity.id
_entity.type
_entity.pdbx_description
1 polymer ?
#
loop_
_entity_poly.entity_id
_entity_poly.type
_entity_poly.pdbx_seq_one_letter_code
_entity_poly.pdbx_strand_id
1 'polypeptide(L)'
;MKKNFYCGLAAFTALAFTACSDDSTANAVAQPVALDSSSSVSSSASEGSSSSFVDCLSSSAIVESSSSAVVESSSSAVPGSSSSSFGLSSSDGVSSSSLASSSSSSLSSSSSSSYVKPSAFECRWLLSWNGFDEEDGVRVPIDECVDSSWPKNVVADGAWRIMETDGADGGKSSIVWPVDFSDGVDSMAAVKEYCHGICGTAVLDKGSMTYNPFVSVGFTLARDSSGNPVPVDVSDWGGICIVYTSEAAPSLELDLGDSVNTKVLNYAVPAVFLSKATASAVRKCFPWSSFNLPSWLKGDAQGWKEDTGVKAAKQLVGVRFKIQAMSKDGGYGFNIKAISDYYGCI
;
A
#
# COMPACT_ATOMS: atom_id res chain seq x y z
N MET A 1 -35.61 -38.65 -30.55
CA MET A 1 -36.52 -37.62 -31.10
C MET A 1 -36.01 -36.27 -30.60
N LYS A 2 -35.68 -35.22 -31.34
CA LYS A 2 -35.71 -34.85 -32.75
C LYS A 2 -34.43 -34.04 -33.03
N LYS A 3 -33.76 -34.29 -34.16
CA LYS A 3 -32.78 -33.38 -34.76
C LYS A 3 -33.54 -32.19 -35.34
N ASN A 4 -32.94 -31.00 -35.35
CA ASN A 4 -33.21 -29.99 -36.37
C ASN A 4 -31.93 -29.24 -36.71
N PHE A 5 -31.72 -29.15 -38.02
CA PHE A 5 -30.59 -28.66 -38.78
C PHE A 5 -31.18 -27.53 -39.62
N TYR A 6 -30.59 -26.34 -39.67
CA TYR A 6 -30.80 -25.42 -40.79
C TYR A 6 -29.58 -24.52 -41.01
N CYS A 7 -29.17 -24.50 -42.29
CA CYS A 7 -28.11 -23.74 -42.90
C CYS A 7 -28.47 -22.26 -43.12
N GLY A 8 -27.42 -21.43 -43.18
CA GLY A 8 -27.21 -20.47 -44.28
C GLY A 8 -27.74 -19.05 -44.08
N LEU A 9 -26.86 -18.06 -44.13
CA LEU A 9 -26.62 -17.27 -45.36
C LEU A 9 -25.44 -16.32 -45.14
N ALA A 10 -24.55 -16.24 -46.13
CA ALA A 10 -23.49 -15.25 -46.23
C ALA A 10 -24.03 -13.90 -46.72
N ALA A 11 -23.45 -12.80 -46.24
CA ALA A 11 -23.45 -11.53 -46.96
C ALA A 11 -22.16 -10.77 -46.64
N PHE A 12 -21.24 -10.79 -47.61
CA PHE A 12 -20.13 -9.86 -47.71
C PHE A 12 -20.67 -8.49 -48.13
N THR A 13 -20.26 -7.43 -47.42
CA THR A 13 -20.35 -6.06 -47.95
C THR A 13 -19.04 -5.35 -47.67
N ALA A 14 -18.16 -5.35 -48.66
CA ALA A 14 -17.04 -4.44 -48.75
C ALA A 14 -17.55 -3.08 -49.22
N LEU A 15 -17.33 -2.03 -48.42
CA LEU A 15 -17.47 -0.65 -48.84
C LEU A 15 -16.06 -0.05 -48.92
N ALA A 16 -15.56 0.04 -50.14
CA ALA A 16 -14.46 0.91 -50.50
C ALA A 16 -14.99 2.34 -50.60
N PHE A 17 -14.36 3.29 -49.89
CA PHE A 17 -14.49 4.70 -50.22
C PHE A 17 -13.18 5.23 -50.77
N THR A 18 -13.34 5.86 -51.91
CA THR A 18 -12.38 6.48 -52.81
C THR A 18 -11.81 7.78 -52.23
N ALA A 19 -10.56 8.04 -52.61
CA ALA A 19 -9.79 9.24 -52.35
C ALA A 19 -10.41 10.52 -52.93
N CYS A 20 -10.15 11.65 -52.25
CA CYS A 20 -9.90 12.94 -52.89
C CYS A 20 -8.65 13.56 -52.23
N SER A 21 -7.60 13.70 -53.03
CA SER A 21 -6.52 14.66 -52.79
C SER A 21 -7.04 16.08 -53.02
N ASP A 22 -6.50 17.06 -52.31
CA ASP A 22 -6.17 18.35 -52.92
C ASP A 22 -5.02 19.03 -52.17
N ASP A 23 -4.00 19.38 -52.96
CA ASP A 23 -2.86 20.23 -52.65
C ASP A 23 -3.31 21.67 -52.38
N SER A 24 -2.63 22.36 -51.47
CA SER A 24 -2.48 23.82 -51.57
C SER A 24 -1.17 24.27 -50.94
N THR A 25 -0.32 24.74 -51.85
CA THR A 25 0.98 25.38 -51.75
C THR A 25 1.05 26.62 -50.86
N ALA A 26 2.18 26.72 -50.16
CA ALA A 26 3.07 27.88 -49.97
C ALA A 26 2.47 29.28 -49.69
N ASN A 27 2.91 29.87 -48.56
CA ASN A 27 3.58 31.16 -48.63
C ASN A 27 4.48 31.41 -47.40
N ALA A 28 5.74 31.70 -47.69
CA ALA A 28 6.72 32.24 -46.77
C ALA A 28 6.67 33.77 -46.83
N VAL A 29 6.63 34.47 -45.69
CA VAL A 29 7.08 35.88 -45.59
C VAL A 29 7.66 36.15 -44.20
N ALA A 30 8.98 36.32 -44.20
CA ALA A 30 9.83 37.29 -43.49
C ALA A 30 9.51 37.76 -42.06
N GLN A 31 10.53 37.59 -41.20
CA GLN A 31 10.84 38.46 -40.06
C GLN A 31 11.10 39.91 -40.50
N PRO A 32 11.05 40.86 -39.56
CA PRO A 32 12.28 41.62 -39.33
C PRO A 32 12.69 41.80 -37.87
N VAL A 33 14.01 41.99 -37.77
CA VAL A 33 14.91 42.29 -36.65
C VAL A 33 14.84 43.77 -36.23
N ALA A 34 14.99 44.05 -34.93
CA ALA A 34 15.77 45.15 -34.31
C ALA A 34 15.56 45.09 -32.77
N LEU A 35 16.57 44.84 -31.93
CA LEU A 35 17.52 45.82 -31.33
C LEU A 35 16.75 46.93 -30.58
N ASP A 36 16.88 47.17 -29.27
CA ASP A 36 18.14 47.44 -28.56
C ASP A 36 17.99 47.51 -27.01
N SER A 37 19.08 47.15 -26.33
CA SER A 37 19.69 47.83 -25.15
C SER A 37 19.08 47.81 -23.73
N SER A 38 19.69 46.96 -22.89
CA SER A 38 20.50 47.26 -21.69
C SER A 38 20.08 48.34 -20.67
N SER A 39 19.94 47.94 -19.39
CA SER A 39 20.80 48.48 -18.32
C SER A 39 20.78 47.62 -17.06
N SER A 40 21.97 47.52 -16.47
CA SER A 40 22.42 46.79 -15.29
C SER A 40 22.10 47.50 -13.98
N VAL A 41 21.77 46.76 -12.92
CA VAL A 41 22.26 47.06 -11.56
C VAL A 41 22.51 45.77 -10.79
N SER A 42 23.73 45.65 -10.30
CA SER A 42 24.26 44.65 -9.38
C SER A 42 23.69 44.78 -7.97
N SER A 43 23.49 43.65 -7.28
CA SER A 43 23.59 43.56 -5.81
C SER A 43 23.92 42.12 -5.41
N SER A 44 25.15 41.97 -4.95
CA SER A 44 25.74 40.83 -4.25
C SER A 44 25.15 40.65 -2.86
N ALA A 45 24.97 39.39 -2.45
CA ALA A 45 25.01 38.82 -1.09
C ALA A 45 24.01 37.65 -1.04
N SER A 46 24.21 36.52 -0.36
CA SER A 46 25.31 35.84 0.30
C SER A 46 24.60 34.65 0.97
N GLU A 47 25.29 33.50 1.08
CA GLU A 47 24.95 32.39 2.01
C GLU A 47 23.70 31.58 1.60
N GLY A 48 23.80 30.28 1.31
CA GLY A 48 24.39 29.26 2.17
C GLY A 48 23.30 28.75 3.11
N SER A 49 22.46 27.82 2.64
CA SER A 49 21.53 27.10 3.52
C SER A 49 21.41 25.65 3.05
N SER A 50 22.40 24.89 3.50
CA SER A 50 22.32 23.47 3.79
C SER A 50 21.20 23.23 4.81
N SER A 51 20.07 22.65 4.39
CA SER A 51 19.08 22.12 5.32
C SER A 51 19.53 20.73 5.75
N SER A 52 20.13 20.68 6.94
CA SER A 52 20.44 19.48 7.71
C SER A 52 19.18 18.70 8.08
N PHE A 53 19.29 17.38 7.99
CA PHE A 53 18.44 16.40 8.65
C PHE A 53 18.21 16.78 10.11
N VAL A 54 16.96 16.69 10.58
CA VAL A 54 16.61 16.92 11.98
C VAL A 54 16.30 15.56 12.61
N ASP A 55 17.07 15.24 13.63
CA ASP A 55 16.91 14.12 14.56
C ASP A 55 15.49 14.10 15.16
N CYS A 56 14.83 12.95 15.05
CA CYS A 56 13.69 12.60 15.91
C CYS A 56 14.23 11.89 17.15
N LEU A 57 14.48 12.63 18.24
CA LEU A 57 14.64 12.05 19.57
C LEU A 57 13.71 12.71 20.60
N SER A 58 12.97 11.81 21.25
CA SER A 58 12.56 11.81 22.66
C SER A 58 11.90 13.06 23.26
N SER A 59 10.60 12.91 23.55
CA SER A 59 9.99 13.55 24.72
C SER A 59 8.92 12.63 25.31
N SER A 60 9.37 11.72 26.17
CA SER A 60 8.54 11.10 27.20
C SER A 60 8.35 12.12 28.33
N ALA A 61 7.16 12.70 28.42
CA ALA A 61 6.75 13.52 29.56
C ALA A 61 5.75 12.73 30.41
N ILE A 62 6.26 12.28 31.55
CA ILE A 62 5.51 11.77 32.69
C ILE A 62 4.79 12.96 33.31
N VAL A 63 3.46 12.89 33.46
CA VAL A 63 2.70 13.86 34.26
C VAL A 63 1.95 13.09 35.32
N GLU A 64 2.48 13.17 36.54
CA GLU A 64 1.91 12.61 37.75
C GLU A 64 1.31 13.74 38.61
N SER A 65 0.15 13.44 39.21
CA SER A 65 -0.43 14.06 40.42
C SER A 65 -1.04 15.47 40.35
N SER A 66 -2.14 15.83 41.04
CA SER A 66 -2.99 15.13 42.03
C SER A 66 -4.25 15.96 42.40
N SER A 67 -5.33 15.24 42.78
CA SER A 67 -6.32 15.46 43.87
C SER A 67 -7.21 16.73 43.92
N SER A 68 -8.54 16.65 44.09
CA SER A 68 -9.31 16.26 45.29
C SER A 68 -10.83 16.34 44.96
N ALA A 69 -11.81 15.65 45.55
CA ALA A 69 -12.19 15.61 46.97
C ALA A 69 -13.27 14.51 47.28
N VAL A 70 -13.16 13.96 48.50
CA VAL A 70 -14.14 13.36 49.44
C VAL A 70 -15.57 12.99 49.00
N VAL A 71 -16.01 11.76 49.33
CA VAL A 71 -17.09 11.52 50.31
C VAL A 71 -16.92 10.14 51.01
N GLU A 72 -17.10 10.14 52.33
CA GLU A 72 -17.08 8.99 53.25
C GLU A 72 -18.32 8.08 53.14
N SER A 73 -18.18 6.78 53.46
CA SER A 73 -18.78 6.15 54.67
C SER A 73 -18.75 4.60 54.63
N SER A 74 -17.84 4.05 55.44
CA SER A 74 -18.02 3.01 56.47
C SER A 74 -19.01 1.84 56.30
N SER A 75 -18.52 0.59 56.37
CA SER A 75 -18.54 -0.25 57.60
C SER A 75 -18.47 -1.77 57.33
N SER A 76 -17.44 -2.42 57.92
CA SER A 76 -17.49 -3.67 58.73
C SER A 76 -17.92 -5.03 58.10
N ALA A 77 -17.43 -6.22 58.49
CA ALA A 77 -16.27 -6.73 59.23
C ALA A 77 -16.40 -8.29 59.28
N VAL A 78 -15.35 -9.03 58.87
CA VAL A 78 -14.80 -10.33 59.38
C VAL A 78 -15.69 -11.62 59.49
N PRO A 79 -15.15 -12.82 59.83
CA PRO A 79 -14.72 -13.88 58.88
C PRO A 79 -15.43 -15.24 59.08
N GLY A 80 -15.13 -16.23 58.23
CA GLY A 80 -15.56 -17.62 58.43
C GLY A 80 -14.58 -18.63 57.84
N SER A 81 -13.85 -19.31 58.71
CA SER A 81 -12.93 -20.42 58.42
C SER A 81 -13.66 -21.77 58.29
N SER A 82 -12.89 -22.77 57.81
CA SER A 82 -13.02 -24.24 58.00
C SER A 82 -13.75 -24.96 56.84
N SER A 83 -13.43 -26.20 56.43
CA SER A 83 -12.34 -27.18 56.63
C SER A 83 -12.72 -28.44 55.83
N SER A 84 -11.87 -29.49 55.89
CA SER A 84 -11.96 -30.87 55.35
C SER A 84 -11.32 -31.06 53.96
N SER A 85 -10.12 -31.64 53.79
CA SER A 85 -9.50 -32.92 54.25
C SER A 85 -10.06 -34.15 53.54
N PHE A 86 -9.23 -34.84 52.73
CA PHE A 86 -9.00 -36.31 52.61
C PHE A 86 -7.79 -36.45 51.64
N GLY A 87 -6.60 -36.97 52.00
CA GLY A 87 -6.25 -38.38 52.29
C GLY A 87 -5.94 -39.09 50.95
N LEU A 88 -4.85 -39.82 50.68
CA LEU A 88 -3.79 -40.46 51.47
C LEU A 88 -2.66 -40.95 50.50
N SER A 89 -1.42 -41.02 51.00
CA SER A 89 -0.40 -42.10 50.83
C SER A 89 0.13 -42.49 49.44
N SER A 90 1.39 -42.90 49.21
CA SER A 90 2.63 -43.17 49.97
C SER A 90 3.76 -43.18 48.89
N SER A 91 5.08 -43.20 49.10
CA SER A 91 5.93 -43.83 50.11
C SER A 91 7.38 -43.32 49.97
N ASP A 92 7.99 -43.01 51.12
CA ASP A 92 9.29 -43.43 51.65
C ASP A 92 10.56 -43.54 50.77
N GLY A 93 11.64 -42.93 51.26
CA GLY A 93 13.01 -43.18 50.80
C GLY A 93 14.12 -42.36 51.47
N VAL A 94 14.37 -42.60 52.77
CA VAL A 94 15.67 -42.57 53.50
C VAL A 94 16.68 -41.39 53.40
N SER A 95 16.70 -40.59 54.47
CA SER A 95 17.77 -40.25 55.44
C SER A 95 19.27 -40.14 55.06
N SER A 96 19.88 -38.95 55.30
CA SER A 96 20.88 -38.65 56.36
C SER A 96 22.12 -37.83 55.94
N SER A 97 22.33 -36.72 56.67
CA SER A 97 23.61 -36.04 57.05
C SER A 97 24.51 -35.45 55.93
N SER A 98 25.20 -34.31 56.02
CA SER A 98 25.57 -33.41 57.13
C SER A 98 26.33 -32.20 56.53
N LEU A 99 26.17 -31.03 57.18
CA LEU A 99 27.15 -29.94 57.39
C LEU A 99 27.80 -29.20 56.18
N ALA A 100 27.45 -27.91 56.11
CA ALA A 100 28.29 -26.72 55.91
C ALA A 100 29.56 -26.80 55.03
N SER A 101 29.62 -25.98 53.97
CA SER A 101 30.43 -24.73 53.92
C SER A 101 30.50 -24.15 52.51
N SER A 102 30.77 -22.86 52.45
CA SER A 102 30.67 -21.90 51.36
C SER A 102 31.54 -22.14 50.11
N SER A 103 31.05 -21.55 49.00
CA SER A 103 31.79 -20.70 48.03
C SER A 103 32.04 -21.23 46.60
N SER A 104 31.91 -20.25 45.69
CA SER A 104 32.46 -20.09 44.33
C SER A 104 31.71 -20.67 43.11
N SER A 105 30.88 -19.79 42.52
CA SER A 105 30.92 -19.35 41.11
C SER A 105 31.12 -20.37 39.99
N SER A 106 30.05 -20.59 39.22
CA SER A 106 30.06 -20.47 37.76
C SER A 106 28.61 -20.41 37.26
N LEU A 107 28.15 -19.20 36.91
CA LEU A 107 26.88 -18.97 36.24
C LEU A 107 26.96 -19.57 34.82
N SER A 108 26.41 -20.76 34.65
CA SER A 108 26.03 -21.28 33.34
C SER A 108 24.74 -20.56 32.94
N SER A 109 24.87 -19.45 32.21
CA SER A 109 23.75 -18.76 31.56
C SER A 109 23.10 -19.72 30.56
N SER A 110 22.07 -20.42 31.04
CA SER A 110 21.14 -21.14 30.18
C SER A 110 20.32 -20.08 29.46
N SER A 111 20.76 -19.69 28.26
CA SER A 111 20.01 -18.83 27.35
C SER A 111 18.74 -19.55 26.92
N SER A 112 17.70 -19.42 27.74
CA SER A 112 16.34 -19.70 27.33
C SER A 112 15.89 -18.50 26.51
N SER A 113 16.07 -18.56 25.19
CA SER A 113 15.48 -17.59 24.27
C SER A 113 13.96 -17.82 24.26
N SER A 114 13.27 -17.27 25.26
CA SER A 114 11.83 -17.09 25.14
C SER A 114 11.61 -16.12 23.99
N TYR A 115 11.06 -16.61 22.88
CA TYR A 115 10.42 -15.78 21.87
C TYR A 115 9.29 -15.04 22.57
N VAL A 116 9.61 -13.88 23.14
CA VAL A 116 8.62 -12.92 23.59
C VAL A 116 7.99 -12.41 22.30
N LYS A 117 6.72 -12.77 22.12
CA LYS A 117 5.89 -12.23 21.05
C LYS A 117 5.94 -10.70 21.16
N PRO A 118 6.30 -9.96 20.10
CA PRO A 118 6.33 -8.51 20.17
C PRO A 118 4.99 -8.02 20.70
N SER A 119 5.03 -7.16 21.72
CA SER A 119 3.82 -6.52 22.19
C SER A 119 3.31 -5.56 21.10
N ALA A 120 2.00 -5.38 20.97
CA ALA A 120 1.38 -4.50 19.97
C ALA A 120 1.89 -3.03 19.97
N PHE A 121 2.73 -2.64 20.93
CA PHE A 121 3.42 -1.36 20.99
C PHE A 121 4.76 -1.30 20.23
N GLU A 122 5.41 -2.44 19.96
CA GLU A 122 6.64 -2.52 19.14
C GLU A 122 6.32 -2.51 17.64
N CYS A 123 5.10 -2.87 17.27
CA CYS A 123 4.53 -2.74 15.94
C CYS A 123 4.14 -1.28 15.62
N ARG A 124 4.91 -0.28 16.04
CA ARG A 124 4.55 1.15 15.82
C ARG A 124 4.93 1.69 14.44
N TRP A 125 5.57 0.85 13.63
CA TRP A 125 6.08 1.12 12.30
C TRP A 125 5.63 -0.05 11.42
N LEU A 126 4.31 -0.16 11.19
CA LEU A 126 3.63 -1.36 10.68
C LEU A 126 3.90 -1.61 9.20
N LEU A 127 4.21 -0.55 8.47
CA LEU A 127 4.52 -0.60 7.05
C LEU A 127 5.49 0.52 6.73
N SER A 128 6.69 0.17 6.26
CA SER A 128 7.63 1.10 5.64
C SER A 128 8.36 0.37 4.54
N TRP A 129 8.24 0.87 3.31
CA TRP A 129 8.99 0.38 2.16
C TRP A 129 9.55 1.56 1.40
N ASN A 130 10.86 1.55 1.16
CA ASN A 130 11.58 2.57 0.43
C ASN A 130 12.41 1.93 -0.70
N GLY A 131 12.12 2.32 -1.93
CA GLY A 131 12.85 1.86 -3.11
C GLY A 131 14.32 2.24 -3.13
N PHE A 132 14.74 3.25 -2.37
CA PHE A 132 16.14 3.65 -2.21
C PHE A 132 16.90 2.80 -1.21
N ASP A 133 16.22 2.19 -0.24
CA ASP A 133 16.87 1.38 0.77
C ASP A 133 17.21 0.02 0.16
N GLU A 134 18.48 -0.37 0.19
CA GLU A 134 18.91 -1.66 -0.35
C GLU A 134 18.48 -2.84 0.54
N GLU A 135 18.22 -2.58 1.84
CA GLU A 135 17.73 -3.58 2.79
C GLU A 135 16.24 -3.87 2.56
N ASP A 136 15.47 -2.84 2.21
CA ASP A 136 14.09 -3.01 1.77
C ASP A 136 14.11 -3.76 0.44
N GLY A 137 13.75 -5.03 0.48
CA GLY A 137 13.65 -5.84 -0.73
C GLY A 137 12.64 -5.27 -1.74
N VAL A 138 12.33 -6.07 -2.74
CA VAL A 138 11.30 -5.72 -3.74
C VAL A 138 9.89 -5.84 -3.15
N ARG A 139 9.73 -6.56 -2.04
CA ARG A 139 8.43 -6.75 -1.41
C ARG A 139 8.26 -5.69 -0.34
N VAL A 140 7.04 -5.16 -0.24
CA VAL A 140 6.64 -4.36 0.90
C VAL A 140 6.67 -5.27 2.15
N PRO A 141 7.37 -4.90 3.24
CA PRO A 141 7.52 -5.73 4.43
C PRO A 141 6.23 -5.68 5.26
N ILE A 142 5.33 -6.62 4.98
CA ILE A 142 4.02 -6.74 5.61
C ILE A 142 4.03 -7.80 6.74
N ASP A 143 5.09 -8.62 6.75
CA ASP A 143 5.30 -9.77 7.62
C ASP A 143 5.63 -9.41 9.07
N GLU A 144 6.23 -8.24 9.31
CA GLU A 144 6.66 -7.82 10.64
C GLU A 144 5.49 -7.60 11.62
N CYS A 145 4.26 -7.50 11.11
CA CYS A 145 3.06 -7.21 11.90
C CYS A 145 1.86 -8.09 11.54
N VAL A 146 2.10 -9.34 11.11
CA VAL A 146 1.03 -10.35 11.02
C VAL A 146 0.55 -10.68 12.42
N ASP A 147 -0.30 -9.82 12.94
CA ASP A 147 -0.89 -9.98 14.26
C ASP A 147 -1.88 -11.14 14.26
N SER A 148 -2.27 -11.57 15.46
CA SER A 148 -3.31 -12.60 15.64
C SER A 148 -4.67 -12.26 15.02
N SER A 149 -4.85 -11.03 14.52
CA SER A 149 -6.04 -10.55 13.81
C SER A 149 -6.15 -11.09 12.38
N TRP A 150 -5.05 -11.51 11.76
CA TRP A 150 -5.07 -12.02 10.40
C TRP A 150 -5.64 -13.44 10.34
N PRO A 151 -6.30 -13.82 9.22
CA PRO A 151 -6.82 -15.18 9.08
C PRO A 151 -5.71 -16.24 9.23
N LYS A 152 -6.04 -17.39 9.83
CA LYS A 152 -5.07 -18.48 9.98
C LYS A 152 -4.65 -19.03 8.60
N ASN A 153 -3.39 -19.45 8.47
CA ASN A 153 -2.81 -20.05 7.27
C ASN A 153 -2.71 -19.09 6.06
N VAL A 154 -2.63 -17.78 6.31
CA VAL A 154 -2.26 -16.80 5.29
C VAL A 154 -0.78 -16.48 5.40
N VAL A 155 -0.19 -16.07 4.29
CA VAL A 155 1.21 -15.63 4.19
C VAL A 155 1.22 -14.20 3.66
N ALA A 156 2.05 -13.34 4.25
CA ALA A 156 2.28 -12.00 3.74
C ALA A 156 2.85 -12.07 2.31
N ASP A 157 2.42 -11.17 1.44
CA ASP A 157 2.81 -11.16 0.03
C ASP A 157 3.65 -9.92 -0.32
N GLY A 158 3.05 -8.73 -0.39
CA GLY A 158 3.77 -7.47 -0.57
C GLY A 158 4.51 -7.29 -1.91
N ALA A 159 4.50 -8.26 -2.82
CA ALA A 159 5.21 -8.14 -4.09
C ALA A 159 4.50 -7.17 -5.05
N TRP A 160 5.28 -6.27 -5.64
CA TRP A 160 4.82 -5.39 -6.71
C TRP A 160 4.49 -6.16 -7.99
N ARG A 161 3.40 -5.76 -8.64
CA ARG A 161 2.95 -6.31 -9.93
C ARG A 161 2.00 -5.36 -10.64
N ILE A 162 1.75 -5.63 -11.91
CA ILE A 162 0.58 -5.10 -12.60
C ILE A 162 -0.65 -5.75 -11.93
N MET A 163 -1.46 -4.93 -11.27
CA MET A 163 -2.64 -5.40 -10.55
C MET A 163 -3.83 -5.56 -11.50
N GLU A 164 -3.97 -4.62 -12.44
CA GLU A 164 -5.08 -4.61 -13.39
C GLU A 164 -4.72 -3.77 -14.61
N THR A 165 -5.23 -4.20 -15.77
CA THR A 165 -5.22 -3.46 -17.04
C THR A 165 -6.63 -3.45 -17.60
N ASP A 166 -6.93 -2.48 -18.46
CA ASP A 166 -8.21 -2.35 -19.14
C ASP A 166 -8.52 -3.39 -20.24
N GLY A 167 -7.66 -4.41 -20.40
CA GLY A 167 -7.80 -5.43 -21.44
C GLY A 167 -9.11 -6.22 -21.37
N ALA A 168 -9.62 -6.52 -20.18
CA ALA A 168 -10.89 -7.22 -19.99
C ALA A 168 -12.09 -6.42 -20.54
N ASP A 169 -11.95 -5.10 -20.63
CA ASP A 169 -13.00 -4.17 -21.07
C ASP A 169 -12.83 -3.77 -22.55
N GLY A 170 -11.81 -4.33 -23.24
CA GLY A 170 -11.50 -4.06 -24.64
C GLY A 170 -10.46 -2.94 -24.86
N GLY A 171 -9.81 -2.49 -23.78
CA GLY A 171 -8.60 -1.66 -23.86
C GLY A 171 -7.37 -2.46 -24.29
N LYS A 172 -6.28 -1.76 -24.53
CA LYS A 172 -4.98 -2.35 -24.91
C LYS A 172 -3.82 -1.74 -24.12
N SER A 173 -4.12 -1.21 -22.93
CA SER A 173 -3.12 -0.52 -22.14
C SER A 173 -2.12 -1.48 -21.51
N SER A 174 -0.89 -1.02 -21.34
CA SER A 174 0.22 -1.81 -20.79
C SER A 174 1.22 -0.93 -20.04
N ILE A 175 2.14 -1.56 -19.33
CA ILE A 175 3.28 -0.89 -18.71
C ILE A 175 4.55 -1.36 -19.41
N VAL A 176 5.34 -0.41 -19.90
CA VAL A 176 6.69 -0.65 -20.40
C VAL A 176 7.65 -0.38 -19.24
N TRP A 177 8.35 -1.42 -18.81
CA TRP A 177 9.36 -1.33 -17.77
C TRP A 177 10.69 -0.80 -18.36
N PRO A 178 11.50 -0.08 -17.57
CA PRO A 178 12.75 0.50 -18.06
C PRO A 178 13.88 -0.53 -18.26
N VAL A 179 13.66 -1.77 -17.83
CA VAL A 179 14.61 -2.87 -17.89
C VAL A 179 13.96 -4.09 -18.55
N ASP A 180 14.75 -4.84 -19.31
CA ASP A 180 14.31 -6.10 -19.89
C ASP A 180 14.27 -7.18 -18.80
N PHE A 181 13.21 -7.99 -18.82
CA PHE A 181 13.12 -9.15 -17.93
C PHE A 181 13.84 -10.32 -18.58
N SER A 182 14.93 -10.76 -17.96
CA SER A 182 15.58 -12.02 -18.35
C SER A 182 14.74 -13.20 -17.83
N ASP A 183 14.69 -14.28 -18.61
CA ASP A 183 13.97 -15.49 -18.22
C ASP A 183 14.50 -16.01 -16.86
N GLY A 184 13.64 -15.98 -15.84
CA GLY A 184 13.89 -16.61 -14.54
C GLY A 184 14.50 -15.74 -13.43
N VAL A 185 14.62 -14.42 -13.61
CA VAL A 185 15.03 -13.49 -12.53
C VAL A 185 13.85 -12.62 -12.11
N ASP A 186 13.72 -12.35 -10.81
CA ASP A 186 12.67 -11.47 -10.25
C ASP A 186 12.73 -10.08 -10.90
N SER A 187 11.83 -9.88 -11.86
CA SER A 187 11.79 -8.75 -12.79
C SER A 187 11.66 -7.39 -12.11
N MET A 188 11.00 -7.35 -10.95
CA MET A 188 10.80 -6.12 -10.18
C MET A 188 12.05 -5.71 -9.37
N ALA A 189 13.01 -6.61 -9.13
CA ALA A 189 14.28 -6.26 -8.50
C ALA A 189 15.11 -5.35 -9.39
N ALA A 190 15.24 -5.70 -10.66
CA ALA A 190 15.94 -4.89 -11.64
C ALA A 190 15.27 -3.52 -11.84
N VAL A 191 13.93 -3.45 -11.79
CA VAL A 191 13.21 -2.16 -11.82
C VAL A 191 13.55 -1.32 -10.59
N LYS A 192 13.49 -1.92 -9.39
CA LYS A 192 13.85 -1.24 -8.14
C LYS A 192 15.27 -0.68 -8.20
N GLU A 193 16.23 -1.50 -8.59
CA GLU A 193 17.63 -1.08 -8.72
C GLU A 193 17.81 0.05 -9.73
N TYR A 194 17.11 -0.01 -10.86
CA TYR A 194 17.23 1.00 -11.93
C TYR A 194 16.72 2.39 -11.52
N CYS A 195 15.61 2.48 -10.77
CA CYS A 195 14.98 3.78 -10.48
C CYS A 195 14.74 4.09 -9.00
N HIS A 196 15.30 3.28 -8.11
CA HIS A 196 15.14 3.39 -6.66
C HIS A 196 13.67 3.49 -6.24
N GLY A 197 12.86 2.57 -6.79
CA GLY A 197 11.41 2.56 -6.70
C GLY A 197 10.79 1.65 -7.76
N ILE A 198 9.46 1.62 -7.84
CA ILE A 198 8.75 0.92 -8.91
C ILE A 198 8.32 1.93 -9.96
N CYS A 199 9.02 1.93 -11.08
CA CYS A 199 8.79 2.88 -12.17
C CYS A 199 8.54 2.20 -13.50
N GLY A 200 7.90 2.93 -14.40
CA GLY A 200 7.67 2.48 -15.77
C GLY A 200 6.93 3.56 -16.56
N THR A 201 6.58 3.18 -17.78
CA THR A 201 5.78 4.02 -18.69
C THR A 201 4.43 3.35 -18.91
N ALA A 202 3.36 4.00 -18.45
CA ALA A 202 1.99 3.60 -18.73
C ALA A 202 1.62 3.95 -20.17
N VAL A 203 1.59 2.96 -21.05
CA VAL A 203 1.14 3.10 -22.44
C VAL A 203 -0.36 2.85 -22.46
N LEU A 204 -1.13 3.91 -22.61
CA LEU A 204 -2.59 3.85 -22.53
C LEU A 204 -3.22 3.80 -23.92
N ASP A 205 -4.02 2.78 -24.18
CA ASP A 205 -4.76 2.62 -25.43
C ASP A 205 -6.21 2.24 -25.14
N LYS A 206 -7.13 3.14 -25.52
CA LYS A 206 -8.56 3.03 -25.30
C LYS A 206 -9.17 1.79 -25.98
N GLY A 207 -8.58 1.32 -27.07
CA GLY A 207 -9.15 0.23 -27.87
C GLY A 207 -10.62 0.49 -28.23
N SER A 208 -11.51 -0.42 -27.85
CA SER A 208 -12.95 -0.32 -28.09
C SER A 208 -13.75 0.33 -26.95
N MET A 209 -13.09 0.77 -25.88
CA MET A 209 -13.77 1.31 -24.71
C MET A 209 -14.39 2.68 -24.95
N THR A 210 -15.39 3.03 -24.15
CA THR A 210 -16.05 4.34 -24.20
C THR A 210 -15.45 5.33 -23.21
N TYR A 211 -14.75 4.87 -22.18
CA TYR A 211 -14.12 5.67 -21.13
C TYR A 211 -12.58 5.69 -21.27
N ASN A 212 -11.89 6.48 -20.45
CA ASN A 212 -10.42 6.62 -20.56
C ASN A 212 -9.69 5.31 -20.23
N PRO A 213 -8.67 4.91 -21.03
CA PRO A 213 -7.84 3.75 -20.74
C PRO A 213 -7.10 3.84 -19.42
N PHE A 214 -6.75 2.68 -18.83
CA PHE A 214 -6.04 2.61 -17.56
C PHE A 214 -5.11 1.41 -17.41
N VAL A 215 -4.13 1.59 -16.52
CA VAL A 215 -3.32 0.53 -15.93
C VAL A 215 -3.19 0.77 -14.44
N SER A 216 -2.92 -0.28 -13.68
CA SER A 216 -2.58 -0.16 -12.27
C SER A 216 -1.42 -1.07 -11.88
N VAL A 217 -0.54 -0.54 -11.04
CA VAL A 217 0.55 -1.25 -10.38
C VAL A 217 0.31 -1.22 -8.88
N GLY A 218 0.67 -2.27 -8.18
CA GLY A 218 0.40 -2.36 -6.75
C GLY A 218 0.86 -3.68 -6.17
N PHE A 219 0.38 -3.98 -4.98
CA PHE A 219 0.69 -5.21 -4.27
C PHE A 219 -0.54 -5.72 -3.53
N THR A 220 -0.53 -7.03 -3.29
CA THR A 220 -1.51 -7.73 -2.44
C THR A 220 -0.89 -7.91 -1.07
N LEU A 221 -1.69 -7.78 -0.01
CA LEU A 221 -1.22 -7.86 1.36
C LEU A 221 -0.92 -9.29 1.79
N ALA A 222 -1.86 -10.20 1.55
CA ALA A 222 -1.77 -11.58 1.98
C ALA A 222 -2.33 -12.56 0.94
N ARG A 223 -1.83 -13.80 0.97
CA ARG A 223 -2.33 -14.90 0.15
C ARG A 223 -2.57 -16.15 0.98
N ASP A 224 -3.51 -16.98 0.53
CA ASP A 224 -3.70 -18.32 1.07
C ASP A 224 -2.63 -19.31 0.53
N SER A 225 -2.64 -20.54 1.04
CA SER A 225 -1.77 -21.63 0.56
C SER A 225 -1.94 -22.00 -0.92
N SER A 226 -3.04 -21.59 -1.56
CA SER A 226 -3.29 -21.79 -2.99
C SER A 226 -2.84 -20.59 -3.83
N GLY A 227 -2.30 -19.55 -3.20
CA GLY A 227 -1.85 -18.33 -3.85
C GLY A 227 -2.97 -17.32 -4.13
N ASN A 228 -4.20 -17.53 -3.62
CA ASN A 228 -5.28 -16.57 -3.83
C ASN A 228 -5.13 -15.38 -2.88
N PRO A 229 -5.44 -14.14 -3.32
CA PRO A 229 -5.49 -12.99 -2.43
C PRO A 229 -6.50 -13.18 -1.28
N VAL A 230 -6.10 -12.79 -0.07
CA VAL A 230 -6.95 -12.89 1.13
C VAL A 230 -7.13 -11.50 1.75
N PRO A 231 -8.37 -11.09 2.10
CA PRO A 231 -8.59 -9.84 2.80
C PRO A 231 -8.05 -9.89 4.23
N VAL A 232 -7.43 -8.81 4.67
CA VAL A 232 -6.83 -8.66 6.01
C VAL A 232 -7.23 -7.32 6.65
N ASP A 233 -7.16 -7.25 7.97
CA ASP A 233 -7.40 -6.02 8.72
C ASP A 233 -6.10 -5.23 8.86
N VAL A 234 -6.11 -4.00 8.37
CA VAL A 234 -5.04 -3.00 8.46
C VAL A 234 -5.55 -1.68 9.05
N SER A 235 -6.64 -1.72 9.82
CA SER A 235 -7.23 -0.53 10.44
C SER A 235 -6.22 0.23 11.31
N ASP A 236 -5.32 -0.50 11.96
CA ASP A 236 -4.31 0.06 12.88
C ASP A 236 -3.22 0.89 12.18
N TRP A 237 -3.08 0.78 10.86
CA TRP A 237 -2.17 1.63 10.07
C TRP A 237 -2.63 3.09 10.04
N GLY A 238 -3.90 3.37 10.40
CA GLY A 238 -4.52 4.70 10.39
C GLY A 238 -4.74 5.32 9.00
N GLY A 239 -4.04 4.82 7.98
CA GLY A 239 -3.98 5.37 6.64
C GLY A 239 -2.75 4.86 5.88
N ILE A 240 -2.45 5.52 4.78
CA ILE A 240 -1.29 5.20 3.94
C ILE A 240 -0.62 6.48 3.46
N CYS A 241 0.71 6.47 3.45
CA CYS A 241 1.54 7.48 2.82
C CYS A 241 2.20 6.89 1.57
N ILE A 242 2.33 7.71 0.52
CA ILE A 242 3.01 7.37 -0.73
C ILE A 242 3.96 8.50 -1.13
N VAL A 243 5.15 8.13 -1.62
CA VAL A 243 6.10 9.02 -2.27
C VAL A 243 6.19 8.64 -3.74
N TYR A 244 5.89 9.55 -4.66
CA TYR A 244 5.84 9.24 -6.08
C TYR A 244 6.19 10.42 -7.00
N THR A 245 6.52 10.09 -8.25
CA THR A 245 6.41 10.97 -9.42
C THR A 245 5.43 10.36 -10.43
N SER A 246 4.72 11.20 -11.18
CA SER A 246 3.80 10.76 -12.24
C SER A 246 3.47 11.90 -13.21
N GLU A 247 3.47 11.59 -14.51
CA GLU A 247 3.07 12.51 -15.58
C GLU A 247 1.55 12.61 -15.78
N ALA A 248 0.81 11.58 -15.37
CA ALA A 248 -0.65 11.61 -15.26
C ALA A 248 -1.05 11.84 -13.79
N ALA A 249 -2.28 12.31 -13.55
CA ALA A 249 -2.84 12.36 -12.20
C ALA A 249 -3.32 10.94 -11.85
N PRO A 250 -2.66 10.23 -10.92
CA PRO A 250 -3.07 8.88 -10.55
C PRO A 250 -4.21 8.89 -9.52
N SER A 251 -4.81 7.73 -9.28
CA SER A 251 -5.55 7.44 -8.05
C SER A 251 -4.80 6.39 -7.23
N LEU A 252 -4.92 6.49 -5.91
CA LEU A 252 -4.55 5.42 -4.99
C LEU A 252 -5.85 4.71 -4.59
N GLU A 253 -5.98 3.43 -4.94
CA GLU A 253 -7.19 2.63 -4.76
C GLU A 253 -6.98 1.51 -3.75
N LEU A 254 -8.02 1.22 -2.97
CA LEU A 254 -8.07 0.14 -1.97
C LEU A 254 -8.77 -1.08 -2.57
N ASP A 255 -8.01 -2.13 -2.84
CA ASP A 255 -8.54 -3.35 -3.40
C ASP A 255 -9.23 -4.21 -2.33
N LEU A 256 -10.51 -4.51 -2.52
CA LEU A 256 -11.31 -5.34 -1.61
C LEU A 256 -11.57 -6.75 -2.16
N GLY A 257 -10.93 -7.10 -3.28
CA GLY A 257 -11.16 -8.36 -4.00
C GLY A 257 -12.50 -8.42 -4.73
N ASP A 258 -12.63 -9.39 -5.64
CA ASP A 258 -13.77 -9.50 -6.56
C ASP A 258 -15.13 -9.65 -5.86
N SER A 259 -15.13 -10.29 -4.68
CA SER A 259 -16.34 -10.49 -3.89
C SER A 259 -17.00 -9.17 -3.48
N VAL A 260 -16.21 -8.12 -3.25
CA VAL A 260 -16.71 -6.80 -2.86
C VAL A 260 -16.65 -5.83 -4.04
N ASN A 261 -15.49 -5.68 -4.68
CA ASN A 261 -15.30 -4.74 -5.79
C ASN A 261 -16.32 -4.96 -6.90
N THR A 262 -16.48 -6.21 -7.37
CA THR A 262 -17.39 -6.52 -8.48
C THR A 262 -18.82 -6.72 -8.02
N LYS A 263 -19.05 -7.56 -7.00
CA LYS A 263 -20.43 -8.00 -6.66
C LYS A 263 -21.21 -6.99 -5.81
N VAL A 264 -20.52 -6.17 -5.02
CA VAL A 264 -21.15 -5.19 -4.11
C VAL A 264 -21.02 -3.78 -4.66
N LEU A 265 -19.82 -3.43 -5.12
CA LEU A 265 -19.49 -2.06 -5.54
C LEU A 265 -19.57 -1.84 -7.06
N ASN A 266 -19.84 -2.88 -7.86
CA ASN A 266 -19.91 -2.77 -9.31
C ASN A 266 -18.71 -2.03 -9.92
N TYR A 267 -17.50 -2.41 -9.48
CA TYR A 267 -16.20 -1.83 -9.85
C TYR A 267 -15.92 -0.42 -9.30
N ALA A 268 -16.75 0.09 -8.39
CA ALA A 268 -16.52 1.34 -7.69
C ALA A 268 -15.52 1.14 -6.54
N VAL A 269 -14.23 1.03 -6.87
CA VAL A 269 -13.17 0.80 -5.88
C VAL A 269 -12.96 2.09 -5.04
N PRO A 270 -12.86 2.00 -3.70
CA PRO A 270 -12.56 3.16 -2.85
C PRO A 270 -11.21 3.77 -3.20
N ALA A 271 -11.16 5.09 -3.36
CA ALA A 271 -9.96 5.75 -3.86
C ALA A 271 -9.75 7.15 -3.28
N VAL A 272 -8.50 7.62 -3.39
CA VAL A 272 -8.12 9.03 -3.29
C VAL A 272 -7.42 9.46 -4.58
N PHE A 273 -7.61 10.72 -4.99
CA PHE A 273 -6.95 11.26 -6.17
C PHE A 273 -5.61 11.89 -5.80
N LEU A 274 -4.60 11.57 -6.60
CA LEU A 274 -3.25 12.10 -6.50
C LEU A 274 -3.05 13.18 -7.58
N SER A 275 -2.25 14.19 -7.27
CA SER A 275 -1.87 15.21 -8.25
C SER A 275 -0.81 14.68 -9.21
N LYS A 276 -0.66 15.32 -10.38
CA LYS A 276 0.57 15.14 -11.17
C LYS A 276 1.79 15.58 -10.36
N ALA A 277 2.91 14.90 -10.58
CA ALA A 277 4.18 15.20 -9.91
C ALA A 277 5.34 14.88 -10.86
N THR A 278 5.69 15.82 -11.73
CA THR A 278 6.69 15.61 -12.80
C THR A 278 8.07 16.18 -12.49
N ALA A 279 8.14 17.26 -11.71
CA ALA A 279 9.41 17.94 -11.42
C ALA A 279 10.20 17.27 -10.28
N SER A 280 9.50 16.79 -9.25
CA SER A 280 10.09 16.16 -8.07
C SER A 280 9.11 15.20 -7.44
N ALA A 281 9.65 14.25 -6.66
CA ALA A 281 8.83 13.32 -5.90
C ALA A 281 8.04 14.06 -4.83
N VAL A 282 6.77 13.70 -4.67
CA VAL A 282 5.89 14.28 -3.65
C VAL A 282 5.43 13.20 -2.67
N ARG A 283 5.42 13.54 -1.38
CA ARG A 283 4.81 12.72 -0.33
C ARG A 283 3.35 13.12 -0.14
N LYS A 284 2.44 12.14 -0.11
CA LYS A 284 1.04 12.34 0.24
C LYS A 284 0.60 11.28 1.24
N CYS A 285 -0.04 11.71 2.31
CA CYS A 285 -0.57 10.84 3.35
C CYS A 285 -2.07 11.01 3.44
N PHE A 286 -2.78 9.88 3.48
CA PHE A 286 -4.23 9.84 3.52
C PHE A 286 -4.67 8.95 4.67
N PRO A 287 -5.42 9.48 5.66
CA PRO A 287 -6.09 8.62 6.61
C PRO A 287 -7.13 7.76 5.89
N TRP A 288 -7.50 6.62 6.46
CA TRP A 288 -8.51 5.74 5.85
C TRP A 288 -9.82 6.46 5.53
N SER A 289 -10.24 7.41 6.37
CA SER A 289 -11.44 8.24 6.13
C SER A 289 -11.40 9.10 4.86
N SER A 290 -10.24 9.28 4.22
CA SER A 290 -10.13 10.04 2.96
C SER A 290 -10.54 9.23 1.73
N PHE A 291 -10.55 7.90 1.81
CA PHE A 291 -10.89 7.04 0.68
C PHE A 291 -12.40 6.94 0.53
N ASN A 292 -12.88 7.33 -0.64
CA ASN A 292 -14.30 7.43 -0.95
C ASN A 292 -14.64 6.62 -2.21
N LEU A 293 -15.89 6.15 -2.29
CA LEU A 293 -16.40 5.58 -3.53
C LEU A 293 -16.50 6.66 -4.61
N PRO A 294 -16.25 6.32 -5.89
CA PRO A 294 -16.39 7.28 -6.97
C PRO A 294 -17.83 7.78 -7.11
N SER A 295 -17.98 9.06 -7.48
CA SER A 295 -19.27 9.78 -7.51
C SER A 295 -20.27 9.25 -8.55
N TRP A 296 -19.80 8.46 -9.51
CA TRP A 296 -20.66 7.80 -10.49
C TRP A 296 -21.49 6.66 -9.88
N LEU A 297 -21.05 6.05 -8.77
CA LEU A 297 -21.81 5.01 -8.09
C LEU A 297 -23.06 5.59 -7.43
N LYS A 298 -24.23 5.22 -7.97
CA LYS A 298 -25.55 5.61 -7.45
C LYS A 298 -26.07 4.55 -6.48
N GLY A 299 -27.07 4.89 -5.66
CA GLY A 299 -27.65 3.99 -4.65
C GLY A 299 -26.95 4.04 -3.30
N ASP A 300 -27.23 3.09 -2.42
CA ASP A 300 -26.70 3.01 -1.05
C ASP A 300 -25.38 2.22 -0.94
N ALA A 301 -24.96 1.57 -2.02
CA ALA A 301 -23.81 0.67 -2.07
C ALA A 301 -23.82 -0.36 -0.91
N GLN A 302 -25.00 -0.86 -0.51
CA GLN A 302 -25.14 -1.75 0.65
C GLN A 302 -24.49 -1.21 1.94
N GLY A 303 -24.57 0.10 2.16
CA GLY A 303 -23.99 0.76 3.32
C GLY A 303 -22.49 1.06 3.20
N TRP A 304 -21.86 0.83 2.05
CA TRP A 304 -20.44 1.15 1.84
C TRP A 304 -20.17 2.64 1.65
N LYS A 305 -21.18 3.46 1.38
CA LYS A 305 -20.99 4.90 1.14
C LYS A 305 -20.47 5.68 2.34
N GLU A 306 -20.86 5.28 3.54
CA GLU A 306 -20.41 5.91 4.77
C GLU A 306 -19.15 5.20 5.27
N ASP A 307 -18.13 5.98 5.63
CA ASP A 307 -16.85 5.48 6.16
C ASP A 307 -16.20 4.42 5.26
N THR A 308 -16.32 4.57 3.93
CA THR A 308 -15.89 3.56 2.95
C THR A 308 -14.47 3.09 3.21
N GLY A 309 -13.52 4.02 3.32
CA GLY A 309 -12.12 3.68 3.54
C GLY A 309 -11.84 3.02 4.88
N VAL A 310 -12.57 3.40 5.94
CA VAL A 310 -12.44 2.74 7.26
C VAL A 310 -12.99 1.31 7.21
N LYS A 311 -14.08 1.07 6.47
CA LYS A 311 -14.60 -0.29 6.22
C LYS A 311 -13.68 -1.11 5.32
N ALA A 312 -13.08 -0.46 4.33
CA ALA A 312 -12.11 -1.06 3.43
C ALA A 312 -10.87 -1.56 4.19
N ALA A 313 -10.34 -0.75 5.11
CA ALA A 313 -9.17 -1.09 5.92
C ALA A 313 -9.34 -2.39 6.73
N LYS A 314 -10.57 -2.76 7.11
CA LYS A 314 -10.86 -3.99 7.86
C LYS A 314 -10.81 -5.29 7.03
N GLN A 315 -10.79 -5.17 5.71
CA GLN A 315 -10.85 -6.31 4.79
C GLN A 315 -10.06 -6.02 3.51
N LEU A 316 -8.94 -5.34 3.65
CA LEU A 316 -8.15 -4.89 2.52
C LEU A 316 -7.42 -6.09 1.91
N VAL A 317 -7.47 -6.22 0.58
CA VAL A 317 -6.73 -7.23 -0.17
C VAL A 317 -5.41 -6.66 -0.69
N GLY A 318 -5.40 -5.40 -1.11
CA GLY A 318 -4.23 -4.77 -1.71
C GLY A 318 -4.39 -3.28 -1.91
N VAL A 319 -3.30 -2.65 -2.35
CA VAL A 319 -3.25 -1.22 -2.68
C VAL A 319 -2.81 -1.08 -4.13
N ARG A 320 -3.49 -0.19 -4.87
CA ARG A 320 -3.26 0.01 -6.30
C ARG A 320 -2.96 1.47 -6.60
N PHE A 321 -1.88 1.73 -7.31
CA PHE A 321 -1.59 3.00 -7.95
C PHE A 321 -2.07 2.93 -9.39
N LYS A 322 -3.19 3.59 -9.68
CA LYS A 322 -3.85 3.54 -10.99
C LYS A 322 -3.61 4.81 -11.76
N ILE A 323 -3.27 4.64 -13.03
CA ILE A 323 -3.15 5.72 -14.00
C ILE A 323 -4.27 5.56 -15.02
N GLN A 324 -5.20 6.51 -15.04
CA GLN A 324 -6.30 6.56 -16.00
C GLN A 324 -6.35 7.93 -16.67
N ALA A 325 -6.06 7.98 -17.96
CA ALA A 325 -5.95 9.22 -18.72
C ALA A 325 -6.27 8.98 -20.20
N MET A 326 -6.37 10.06 -20.98
CA MET A 326 -6.41 9.94 -22.44
C MET A 326 -5.10 9.35 -22.96
N SER A 327 -5.14 8.64 -24.08
CA SER A 327 -3.93 8.19 -24.76
C SER A 327 -3.07 9.40 -25.17
N LYS A 328 -1.74 9.26 -25.03
CA LYS A 328 -0.77 10.20 -25.58
C LYS A 328 0.42 9.43 -26.14
N ASP A 329 1.09 10.02 -27.13
CA ASP A 329 2.32 9.47 -27.67
C ASP A 329 3.39 9.39 -26.56
N GLY A 330 4.12 8.27 -26.54
CA GLY A 330 5.17 8.00 -25.56
C GLY A 330 4.68 7.52 -24.19
N GLY A 331 3.37 7.55 -23.89
CA GLY A 331 2.83 7.07 -22.61
C GLY A 331 3.25 7.93 -21.38
N TYR A 332 2.74 7.60 -20.20
CA TYR A 332 2.94 8.36 -18.97
C TYR A 332 4.01 7.73 -18.08
N GLY A 333 5.12 8.44 -17.87
CA GLY A 333 6.13 8.03 -16.89
C GLY A 333 5.60 8.13 -15.44
N PHE A 334 5.93 7.15 -14.62
CA PHE A 334 5.67 7.16 -13.18
C PHE A 334 6.80 6.48 -12.40
N ASN A 335 6.93 6.82 -11.12
CA ASN A 335 7.82 6.12 -10.17
C ASN A 335 7.20 6.18 -8.77
N ILE A 336 6.93 5.02 -8.16
CA ILE A 336 6.53 4.87 -6.77
C ILE A 336 7.79 4.59 -5.96
N LYS A 337 8.22 5.58 -5.18
CA LYS A 337 9.51 5.54 -4.48
C LYS A 337 9.40 4.95 -3.09
N ALA A 338 8.27 5.17 -2.42
CA ALA A 338 8.06 4.64 -1.08
C ALA A 338 6.57 4.55 -0.72
N ILE A 339 6.27 3.65 0.20
CA ILE A 339 4.96 3.45 0.82
C ILE A 339 5.16 3.25 2.32
N SER A 340 4.33 3.88 3.14
CA SER A 340 4.27 3.59 4.57
C SER A 340 2.85 3.63 5.09
N ASP A 341 2.66 3.17 6.32
CA ASP A 341 1.47 3.50 7.09
C ASP A 341 1.39 5.02 7.37
N TYR A 342 0.29 5.48 7.94
CA TYR A 342 0.05 6.90 8.17
C TYR A 342 0.97 7.53 9.22
N TYR A 343 1.46 6.72 10.16
CA TYR A 343 2.27 7.16 11.29
C TYR A 343 3.78 7.04 11.01
N GLY A 344 4.16 6.26 9.99
CA GLY A 344 5.52 5.98 9.59
C GLY A 344 6.26 7.21 9.05
N CYS A 345 7.53 7.28 9.38
CA CYS A 345 8.48 8.20 8.76
C CYS A 345 9.05 7.53 7.49
N ILE A 346 9.06 8.28 6.39
CA ILE A 346 9.75 7.94 5.13
C ILE A 346 10.71 9.08 4.81
#